data_AF-A0A3M2D1D9-F1
#
_entry.id   AF-A0A3M2D1D9-F1
#
_cell.length_a   1.000
_cell.length_b   1.000
_cell.length_c   1.000
_cell.angle_alpha   90.00
_cell.angle_beta   90.00
_cell.angle_gamma   90.00
#
_symmetry.space_group_name_H-M   'P 1'
#
loop_
_entity.id
_entity.type
_entity.pdbx_description
1 polymer ?
#
loop_
_entity_poly.entity_id
_entity_poly.type
_entity_poly.pdbx_seq_one_letter_code
_entity_poly.pdbx_strand_id
1 'polypeptide(L)'
;MDTYHFVLVKIYEAAQGKDSKPVDFKELLKATGYYSSYSDILERLSREGWITEDKRPHHVRITHWGIMEAKKLTAGESTSTESEVKKNINKAISEAKELLDILENLKASGENISDSLKISVKKKLSELSSTIEKIAVSTK
;
A
#
# COMPACT_ATOMS: atom_id res chain seq x y z
N MET A 1 -4.88 7.28 18.40
CA MET A 1 -3.64 7.69 17.72
C MET A 1 -2.73 8.33 18.74
N ASP A 2 -1.48 7.89 18.87
CA ASP A 2 -0.52 8.50 19.80
C ASP A 2 0.07 9.81 19.26
N THR A 3 0.83 10.51 20.11
CA THR A 3 1.44 11.81 19.79
C THR A 3 2.37 11.74 18.57
N TYR A 4 3.20 10.69 18.46
CA TYR A 4 4.18 10.58 17.37
C TYR A 4 3.49 10.37 16.03
N HIS A 5 2.51 9.48 15.99
CA HIS A 5 1.70 9.23 14.82
C HIS A 5 0.86 10.46 14.43
N PHE A 6 0.29 11.17 15.40
CA PHE A 6 -0.41 12.43 15.15
C PHE A 6 0.51 13.46 14.49
N VAL A 7 1.71 13.67 15.04
CA VAL A 7 2.70 14.60 14.47
C VAL A 7 3.15 14.15 13.09
N LEU A 8 3.39 12.84 12.88
CA LEU A 8 3.75 12.28 11.58
C LEU A 8 2.70 12.61 10.51
N VAL A 9 1.41 12.47 10.84
CA VAL A 9 0.32 12.85 9.93
C VAL A 9 0.33 14.35 9.63
N LYS A 10 0.57 15.20 10.64
CA LYS A 10 0.69 16.65 10.42
C LYS A 10 1.86 17.02 9.51
N ILE A 11 3.00 16.34 9.66
CA ILE A 11 4.15 16.51 8.74
C ILE A 11 3.76 16.08 7.33
N TYR A 12 3.11 14.93 7.18
CA TYR A 12 2.64 14.42 5.89
C TYR A 12 1.68 15.41 5.18
N GLU A 13 0.73 15.97 5.92
CA GLU A 13 -0.20 17.00 5.43
C GLU A 13 0.54 18.27 4.98
N ALA A 14 1.46 18.80 5.81
CA ALA A 14 2.26 19.99 5.48
C ALA A 14 3.18 19.77 4.26
N ALA A 15 3.73 18.56 4.15
CA ALA A 15 4.53 18.11 3.02
C ALA A 15 3.69 17.82 1.76
N GLN A 16 2.35 17.84 1.85
CA GLN A 16 1.42 17.45 0.78
C GLN A 16 1.73 16.06 0.23
N GLY A 17 2.17 15.15 1.11
CA GLY A 17 2.57 13.79 0.78
C GLY A 17 3.82 13.65 -0.09
N LYS A 18 4.67 14.67 -0.17
CA LYS A 18 5.93 14.65 -0.94
C LYS A 18 7.14 14.64 -0.01
N ASP A 19 8.03 13.67 -0.18
CA ASP A 19 9.31 13.56 0.55
C ASP A 19 10.32 14.65 0.17
N SER A 20 10.20 15.21 -1.03
CA SER A 20 11.01 16.32 -1.52
C SER A 20 10.72 17.67 -0.83
N LYS A 21 9.59 17.80 -0.12
CA LYS A 21 9.16 19.06 0.47
C LYS A 21 9.57 19.13 1.96
N PRO A 22 10.49 20.02 2.34
CA PRO A 22 10.82 20.21 3.75
C PRO A 22 9.69 20.95 4.48
N VAL A 23 9.52 20.61 5.75
CA VAL A 23 8.51 21.16 6.66
C VAL A 23 9.22 21.81 7.85
N ASP A 24 8.83 23.03 8.20
CA ASP A 24 9.30 23.67 9.45
C ASP A 24 8.71 22.92 10.65
N PHE A 25 9.52 22.07 11.24
CA PHE A 25 9.09 21.17 12.32
C PHE A 25 8.81 21.95 13.61
N LYS A 26 9.55 23.04 13.84
CA LYS A 26 9.40 23.88 15.02
C LYS A 26 8.07 24.61 15.01
N GLU A 27 7.74 25.26 13.90
CA GLU A 27 6.45 25.95 13.77
C GLU A 27 5.28 24.96 13.74
N LEU A 28 5.46 23.78 13.12
CA LEU A 28 4.46 22.72 13.17
C LEU A 28 4.15 22.28 14.61
N LEU A 29 5.19 21.99 15.42
CA LEU A 29 4.99 21.56 16.80
C LEU A 29 4.36 22.64 17.69
N LYS A 30 4.68 23.92 17.45
CA LYS A 30 4.01 25.05 18.13
C LYS A 30 2.52 25.09 17.79
N ALA A 31 2.18 25.00 16.50
CA ALA A 31 0.79 25.01 16.05
C ALA A 31 -0.03 23.84 16.61
N THR A 32 0.61 22.70 16.84
CA THR A 32 -0.03 21.50 17.40
C THR A 32 0.03 21.40 18.93
N GLY A 33 0.69 22.34 19.63
CA GLY A 33 0.80 22.33 21.09
C GLY A 33 1.85 21.36 21.67
N TYR A 34 2.76 20.84 20.85
CA TYR A 34 3.77 19.83 21.23
C TYR A 34 5.21 20.38 21.30
N TYR A 35 5.38 21.70 21.27
CA TYR A 35 6.71 22.33 21.23
C TYR A 35 7.59 21.98 22.46
N SER A 36 6.99 21.76 23.63
CA SER A 36 7.72 21.34 24.84
C SER A 36 8.44 19.99 24.70
N SER A 37 7.98 19.15 23.77
CA SER A 37 8.51 17.81 23.52
C SER A 37 9.31 17.74 22.21
N TYR A 38 9.84 18.88 21.73
CA TYR A 38 10.51 19.00 20.44
C TYR A 38 11.59 17.92 20.21
N SER A 39 12.54 17.80 21.15
CA SER A 39 13.68 16.89 21.02
C SER A 39 13.26 15.42 21.02
N ASP A 40 12.32 15.05 21.92
CA ASP A 40 11.84 13.69 22.06
C ASP A 40 11.07 13.22 20.81
N ILE A 41 10.18 14.07 20.29
CA ILE A 41 9.43 13.75 19.07
C ILE A 41 10.37 13.70 17.85
N LEU A 42 11.30 14.65 17.73
CA LEU A 42 12.30 14.64 16.63
C LEU A 42 13.12 13.36 16.66
N GLU A 43 13.67 13.00 17.83
CA GLU A 43 14.48 11.80 18.01
C GLU A 43 13.66 10.54 17.68
N ARG A 44 12.44 10.43 18.22
CA ARG A 44 11.60 9.26 17.98
C ARG A 44 11.28 9.09 16.51
N LEU A 45 10.77 10.13 15.85
CA LEU A 45 10.39 10.06 14.43
C LEU A 45 11.59 9.78 13.52
N SER A 46 12.77 10.30 13.87
CA SER A 46 14.01 10.05 13.13
C SER A 46 14.52 8.62 13.35
N ARG A 47 14.45 8.11 14.58
CA ARG A 47 14.84 6.73 14.94
C ARG A 47 13.99 5.69 14.22
N GLU A 48 12.68 5.93 14.09
CA GLU A 48 11.78 5.07 13.30
C GLU A 48 11.98 5.22 11.78
N GLY A 49 12.85 6.14 11.34
CA GLY A 49 13.13 6.39 9.93
C GLY A 49 11.97 7.05 9.17
N TRP A 50 10.99 7.62 9.87
CA TRP A 50 9.84 8.28 9.24
C TRP A 50 10.15 9.68 8.74
N ILE A 51 11.13 10.34 9.34
CA ILE A 51 11.62 11.65 8.91
C ILE A 51 13.15 11.66 8.84
N THR A 52 13.67 12.68 8.17
CA THR A 52 15.08 13.04 8.15
C THR A 52 15.23 14.54 8.35
N GLU A 53 16.27 14.97 9.06
CA GLU A 53 16.58 16.39 9.18
C GLU A 53 17.00 16.96 7.82
N ASP A 54 16.49 18.16 7.50
CA ASP A 54 16.90 18.88 6.31
C ASP A 54 18.13 19.75 6.58
N LYS A 55 18.77 20.26 5.51
CA LYS A 55 19.90 21.20 5.62
C LYS A 55 19.49 22.53 6.27
N ARG A 56 18.20 22.88 6.21
CA ARG A 56 17.66 24.10 6.83
C ARG A 56 17.42 23.85 8.32
N PRO A 57 17.84 24.75 9.21
CA PRO A 57 17.60 24.61 10.64
C PRO A 57 16.12 24.36 10.96
N HIS A 58 15.87 23.42 11.87
CA HIS A 58 14.52 23.05 12.32
C HIS A 58 13.57 22.52 11.26
N HIS A 59 14.05 22.25 10.04
CA HIS A 59 13.24 21.64 8.99
C HIS A 59 13.49 20.15 8.92
N VAL A 60 12.43 19.40 8.61
CA VAL A 60 12.48 17.96 8.40
C VAL A 60 11.83 17.61 7.08
N ARG A 61 12.28 16.50 6.47
CA ARG A 61 11.64 15.88 5.32
C ARG A 61 11.05 14.54 5.75
N ILE A 62 9.81 14.30 5.36
CA ILE A 62 9.19 12.99 5.53
C ILE A 62 9.84 12.00 4.56
N THR A 63 10.11 10.78 5.01
CA THR A 63 10.69 9.74 4.14
C THR A 63 9.60 8.99 3.39
N HIS A 64 10.01 8.14 2.45
CA HIS A 64 9.10 7.20 1.81
C HIS A 64 8.36 6.31 2.84
N TRP A 65 9.07 5.81 3.85
CA TRP A 65 8.50 5.00 4.92
C TRP A 65 7.54 5.81 5.80
N GLY A 66 7.90 7.06 6.14
CA GLY A 66 7.01 7.95 6.89
C GLY A 66 5.73 8.28 6.13
N ILE A 67 5.80 8.46 4.81
CA ILE A 67 4.61 8.65 3.96
C ILE A 67 3.71 7.42 3.98
N MET A 68 4.28 6.23 3.84
CA MET A 68 3.51 4.98 3.90
C MET A 68 2.80 4.84 5.25
N GLU A 69 3.51 5.13 6.34
CA GLU A 69 2.96 5.03 7.69
C GLU A 69 1.88 6.09 7.94
N ALA A 70 2.13 7.35 7.58
CA ALA A 70 1.14 8.42 7.65
C ALA A 70 -0.14 8.07 6.87
N LYS A 71 -0.01 7.49 5.68
CA LYS A 71 -1.14 7.08 4.85
C LYS A 71 -2.00 6.01 5.52
N LYS A 72 -1.39 5.00 6.14
CA LYS A 72 -2.12 3.97 6.90
C LYS A 72 -2.99 4.59 8.00
N LEU A 73 -2.48 5.63 8.65
CA LEU A 73 -3.16 6.29 9.76
C LEU A 73 -4.27 7.25 9.29
N THR A 74 -4.06 7.95 8.17
CA THR A 74 -5.07 8.87 7.59
C THR A 74 -6.19 8.15 6.86
N ALA A 75 -5.94 6.95 6.35
CA ALA A 75 -6.95 6.17 5.64
C ALA A 75 -8.01 5.56 6.57
N GLY A 76 -7.85 5.69 7.89
CA GLY A 76 -8.58 4.84 8.83
C GLY A 76 -8.29 3.36 8.54
N GLU A 77 -8.94 2.46 9.25
CA GLU A 77 -8.86 1.01 9.10
C GLU A 77 -9.39 0.47 7.74
N SER A 78 -9.26 1.21 6.64
CA SER A 78 -9.81 0.89 5.33
C SER A 78 -8.75 0.53 4.26
N THR A 79 -7.46 0.45 4.61
CA THR A 79 -6.42 0.01 3.66
C THR A 79 -6.37 -1.49 3.38
N SER A 80 -7.20 -2.32 4.02
CA SER A 80 -7.29 -3.74 3.66
C SER A 80 -8.15 -3.92 2.40
N THR A 81 -9.36 -3.38 2.36
CA THR A 81 -10.32 -3.84 1.34
C THR A 81 -10.08 -3.28 -0.06
N GLU A 82 -9.85 -1.97 -0.24
CA GLU A 82 -9.74 -1.40 -1.61
C GLU A 82 -8.41 -1.76 -2.30
N SER A 83 -7.32 -1.83 -1.52
CA SER A 83 -6.00 -2.26 -1.99
C SER A 83 -5.98 -3.76 -2.30
N GLU A 84 -6.59 -4.59 -1.44
CA GLU A 84 -6.72 -6.03 -1.69
C GLU A 84 -7.68 -6.33 -2.84
N VAL A 85 -8.78 -5.60 -2.99
CA VAL A 85 -9.69 -5.72 -4.14
C VAL A 85 -8.93 -5.40 -5.43
N LYS A 86 -8.19 -4.30 -5.50
CA LYS A 86 -7.37 -3.97 -6.69
C LYS A 86 -6.30 -5.04 -6.96
N LYS A 87 -5.64 -5.55 -5.93
CA LYS A 87 -4.66 -6.64 -6.05
C LYS A 87 -5.30 -7.93 -6.54
N ASN A 88 -6.47 -8.29 -6.01
CA ASN A 88 -7.23 -9.49 -6.40
C ASN A 88 -7.78 -9.35 -7.82
N ILE A 89 -8.23 -8.17 -8.24
CA ILE A 89 -8.63 -7.88 -9.63
C ILE A 89 -7.44 -8.08 -10.57
N ASN A 90 -6.28 -7.49 -10.28
CA ASN A 90 -5.09 -7.67 -11.11
C ASN A 90 -4.65 -9.15 -11.19
N LYS A 91 -4.76 -9.87 -10.07
CA LYS A 91 -4.49 -11.30 -10.01
C LYS A 91 -5.49 -12.10 -10.87
N ALA A 92 -6.79 -11.82 -10.77
CA ALA A 92 -7.81 -12.47 -11.60
C ALA A 92 -7.59 -12.21 -13.09
N ILE A 93 -7.17 -10.99 -13.48
CA ILE A 93 -6.81 -10.66 -14.86
C ILE A 93 -5.64 -11.53 -15.34
N SER A 94 -4.59 -11.69 -14.53
CA SER A 94 -3.45 -12.55 -14.87
C SER A 94 -3.88 -14.01 -15.01
N GLU A 95 -4.66 -14.52 -14.06
CA GLU A 95 -5.14 -15.90 -14.07
C GLU A 95 -6.06 -16.21 -15.25
N ALA A 96 -6.89 -15.24 -15.67
CA ALA A 96 -7.75 -15.35 -16.84
C ALA A 96 -6.94 -15.38 -18.15
N LYS A 97 -5.86 -14.59 -18.25
CA LYS A 97 -4.95 -14.63 -19.41
C LYS A 97 -4.23 -15.97 -19.52
N GLU A 98 -3.71 -16.49 -18.41
CA GLU A 98 -3.07 -17.81 -18.38
C GLU A 98 -4.07 -18.94 -18.74
N LEU A 99 -5.32 -18.84 -18.27
CA LEU A 99 -6.37 -19.79 -18.67
C LEU A 99 -6.67 -19.70 -20.17
N LEU A 100 -6.72 -18.49 -20.73
CA LEU A 100 -6.89 -18.27 -22.17
C LEU A 100 -5.76 -18.95 -22.95
N ASP A 101 -4.50 -18.75 -22.55
CA ASP A 101 -3.34 -19.38 -23.21
C ASP A 101 -3.43 -20.92 -23.17
N ILE A 102 -3.86 -21.50 -22.05
CA ILE A 102 -4.05 -22.97 -21.95
C ILE A 102 -5.17 -23.44 -22.90
N LEU A 103 -6.28 -22.69 -23.00
CA LEU A 103 -7.38 -23.02 -23.90
C LEU A 103 -6.99 -22.87 -25.38
N GLU A 104 -6.16 -21.88 -25.72
CA GLU A 104 -5.60 -21.72 -27.06
C GLU A 104 -4.66 -22.88 -27.41
N ASN A 105 -3.82 -23.32 -26.48
CA ASN A 105 -2.99 -24.52 -26.64
C ASN A 105 -3.84 -25.79 -26.83
N LEU A 106 -4.96 -25.89 -26.12
CA LEU A 106 -5.92 -27.00 -26.28
C LEU A 106 -6.56 -26.97 -27.68
N LYS A 107 -6.97 -25.79 -28.15
CA LYS A 107 -7.47 -25.60 -29.53
C LYS A 107 -6.42 -26.00 -30.57
N ALA A 108 -5.16 -25.64 -30.36
CA ALA A 108 -4.05 -25.99 -31.26
C ALA A 108 -3.73 -27.50 -31.26
N SER A 109 -4.02 -28.21 -30.16
CA SER A 109 -3.78 -29.65 -30.01
C SER A 109 -4.79 -30.54 -30.76
N GLY A 110 -5.87 -29.97 -31.30
CA GLY A 110 -6.90 -30.71 -32.04
C GLY A 110 -7.59 -31.78 -31.19
N GLU A 111 -7.74 -33.00 -31.71
CA GLU A 111 -8.39 -34.12 -31.01
C GLU A 111 -7.47 -34.83 -29.98
N ASN A 112 -6.16 -34.61 -30.04
CA ASN A 112 -5.18 -35.20 -29.13
C ASN A 112 -5.01 -34.38 -27.84
N ILE A 113 -6.11 -34.21 -27.10
CA ILE A 113 -6.10 -33.47 -25.84
C ILE A 113 -5.51 -34.37 -24.74
N SER A 114 -4.29 -34.06 -24.30
CA SER A 114 -3.66 -34.76 -23.18
C SER A 114 -4.45 -34.59 -21.88
N ASP A 115 -4.42 -35.59 -21.01
CA ASP A 115 -5.06 -35.49 -19.70
C ASP A 115 -4.37 -34.43 -18.81
N SER A 116 -3.08 -34.18 -19.03
CA SER A 116 -2.34 -33.09 -18.37
C SER A 116 -2.89 -31.70 -18.71
N LEU A 117 -3.31 -31.48 -19.97
CA LEU A 117 -3.96 -30.24 -20.39
C LEU A 117 -5.32 -30.07 -19.74
N LYS A 118 -6.14 -31.13 -19.70
CA LYS A 118 -7.46 -31.11 -19.03
C LYS A 118 -7.34 -30.78 -17.54
N ILE A 119 -6.36 -31.38 -16.86
CA ILE A 119 -6.08 -31.11 -15.43
C ILE A 119 -5.65 -29.65 -15.24
N SER A 120 -4.80 -29.14 -16.13
CA SER A 120 -4.31 -27.75 -16.07
C SER A 120 -5.44 -26.73 -16.25
N VAL A 121 -6.35 -26.95 -17.20
CA VAL A 121 -7.56 -26.12 -17.37
C VAL A 121 -8.41 -26.11 -16.11
N LYS A 122 -8.74 -27.28 -15.56
CA LYS A 122 -9.57 -27.39 -14.35
C LYS A 122 -8.92 -26.70 -13.15
N LYS A 123 -7.63 -26.90 -12.95
CA LYS A 123 -6.86 -26.27 -11.87
C LYS A 123 -6.93 -24.75 -12.00
N LYS A 124 -6.65 -24.21 -13.18
CA LYS A 124 -6.59 -22.76 -13.39
C LYS A 124 -7.96 -22.09 -13.25
N LEU A 125 -9.01 -22.76 -13.72
CA LEU A 125 -10.40 -22.30 -13.53
C LEU A 125 -10.79 -22.26 -12.04
N SER A 126 -10.36 -23.25 -11.25
CA SER A 126 -10.58 -23.25 -9.80
C SER A 126 -9.83 -22.12 -9.09
N GLU A 127 -8.59 -21.84 -9.48
CA GLU A 127 -7.81 -20.71 -8.95
C GLU A 127 -8.50 -19.38 -9.24
N LEU A 128 -8.91 -19.16 -10.50
CA LEU A 128 -9.62 -17.95 -10.92
C LEU A 128 -10.95 -17.78 -10.16
N SER A 129 -11.74 -18.85 -10.01
CA SER A 129 -12.99 -18.82 -9.25
C SER A 129 -12.77 -18.37 -7.81
N SER A 130 -11.76 -18.92 -7.13
CA SER A 130 -11.43 -18.54 -5.75
C SER A 130 -11.00 -17.07 -5.65
N THR A 131 -10.25 -16.56 -6.63
CA THR A 131 -9.85 -15.14 -6.66
C THR A 131 -11.06 -14.23 -6.89
N ILE A 132 -12.00 -14.61 -7.76
CA ILE A 132 -13.25 -13.85 -8.00
C ILE A 132 -14.15 -13.83 -6.76
N GLU A 133 -14.30 -14.95 -6.06
CA GLU A 133 -15.08 -15.03 -4.81
C GLU A 133 -14.54 -14.05 -3.76
N LYS A 134 -13.22 -13.94 -3.62
CA LYS A 134 -12.59 -12.96 -2.71
C LYS A 134 -12.94 -11.53 -3.09
N ILE A 135 -13.01 -11.21 -4.38
CA ILE A 135 -13.45 -9.88 -4.84
C ILE A 135 -14.91 -9.63 -4.45
N ALA A 136 -15.80 -10.61 -4.70
CA ALA A 136 -17.22 -10.48 -4.43
C ALA A 136 -17.54 -10.33 -2.92
N VAL A 137 -16.82 -11.05 -2.07
CA VAL A 137 -16.97 -10.96 -0.60
C VAL A 137 -16.45 -9.62 -0.06
N SER A 138 -15.39 -9.06 -0.65
CA SER A 138 -14.82 -7.77 -0.26
C SER A 138 -15.67 -6.54 -0.64
N THR A 139 -16.78 -6.72 -1.37
CA THR A 139 -17.72 -5.63 -1.76
C THR A 139 -18.96 -5.49 -0.88
N LYS A 140 -19.02 -6.15 0.29
CA LYS A 140 -20.08 -5.99 1.30
C LYS A 140 -19.59 -5.20 2.50
#